data_AF-A0A107F9S4-F1
#
_entry.id   AF-A0A107F9S4-F1
#
_cell.length_a   1.000
_cell.length_b   1.000
_cell.length_c   1.000
_cell.angle_alpha   90.00
_cell.angle_beta   90.00
_cell.angle_gamma   90.00
#
_symmetry.space_group_name_H-M   'P 1'
#
loop_
_entity.id
_entity.type
_entity.pdbx_description
1 polymer ?
#
loop_
_entity_poly.entity_id
_entity_poly.type
_entity_poly.pdbx_seq_one_letter_code
_entity_poly.pdbx_strand_id
1 'polypeptide(L)'
;MNPAKVDRARVVKLTDLPNIGPASAADLVLIGIGHPADLVGRCPFCLYDELCMRTATRHDPCVIDVFISVTQFMAGGPPEPWWAFSDARKRVMSGASPAACDTPAGRPCAVCGRRPA
;
A
#
# COMPACT_ATOMS: atom_id res chain seq x y z
N MET A 1 16.93 -3.77 -3.37
CA MET A 1 17.17 -2.35 -3.05
C MET A 1 17.12 -2.21 -1.52
N ASN A 2 18.01 -1.42 -0.91
CA ASN A 2 17.93 -1.12 0.54
C ASN A 2 16.98 0.07 0.75
N PRO A 3 15.82 -0.11 1.42
CA PRO A 3 14.84 0.96 1.63
C PRO A 3 15.42 2.21 2.28
N ALA A 4 16.34 2.05 3.25
CA ALA A 4 16.95 3.16 3.98
C ALA A 4 17.78 4.11 3.10
N LYS A 5 18.03 3.76 1.83
CA LYS A 5 18.77 4.60 0.87
C LYS A 5 17.87 5.35 -0.11
N VAL A 6 16.54 5.18 -0.02
CA VAL A 6 15.60 5.85 -0.92
C VAL A 6 15.36 7.30 -0.47
N ASP A 7 15.58 8.24 -1.38
CA ASP A 7 15.31 9.67 -1.18
C ASP A 7 14.00 10.05 -1.88
N ARG A 8 12.98 10.43 -1.09
CA ARG A 8 11.65 10.80 -1.60
C ARG A 8 11.70 11.93 -2.63
N ALA A 9 12.62 12.88 -2.50
CA ALA A 9 12.74 13.99 -3.45
C ALA A 9 13.19 13.54 -4.85
N ARG A 10 13.69 12.31 -4.98
CA ARG A 10 14.22 11.73 -6.22
C ARG A 10 13.34 10.62 -6.79
N VAL A 11 12.20 10.33 -6.15
CA VAL A 11 11.27 9.30 -6.59
C VAL A 11 10.42 9.85 -7.74
N VAL A 12 10.66 9.35 -8.95
CA VAL A 12 9.95 9.76 -10.17
C VAL A 12 9.19 8.58 -10.77
N LYS A 13 9.80 7.40 -10.77
CA LYS A 13 9.25 6.14 -11.27
C LYS A 13 8.79 5.26 -10.12
N LEU A 14 7.88 4.33 -10.39
CA LEU A 14 7.43 3.35 -9.40
C LEU A 14 8.59 2.48 -8.88
N THR A 15 9.56 2.15 -9.72
CA THR A 15 10.76 1.40 -9.32
C THR A 15 11.75 2.19 -8.45
N ASP A 16 11.53 3.50 -8.27
CA ASP A 16 12.31 4.32 -7.35
C ASP A 16 11.75 4.21 -5.91
N LEU A 17 10.53 3.69 -5.75
CA LEU A 17 9.92 3.46 -4.44
C LEU A 17 10.67 2.39 -3.64
N PRO A 18 10.69 2.48 -2.31
CA PRO A 18 11.21 1.41 -1.49
C PRO A 18 10.40 0.14 -1.74
N ASN A 19 11.07 -1.01 -1.73
CA ASN A 19 10.44 -2.34 -1.87
C ASN A 19 9.78 -2.65 -3.23
N ILE A 20 9.85 -1.75 -4.22
CA ILE A 20 9.25 -1.97 -5.54
C ILE A 20 10.32 -2.33 -6.56
N GLY A 21 10.24 -3.57 -7.05
CA GLY A 21 10.98 -4.01 -8.25
C GLY A 21 10.13 -3.90 -9.52
N PRO A 22 10.68 -4.26 -10.69
CA PRO A 22 9.96 -4.19 -11.97
C PRO A 22 8.63 -4.94 -11.99
N ALA A 23 8.56 -6.11 -11.34
CA ALA A 23 7.32 -6.89 -11.24
C ALA A 23 6.24 -6.14 -10.45
N SER A 24 6.55 -5.68 -9.24
CA SER A 24 5.60 -4.92 -8.41
C SER A 24 5.22 -3.57 -9.04
N ALA A 25 6.11 -2.96 -9.82
CA ALA A 25 5.76 -1.77 -10.60
C ALA A 25 4.72 -2.09 -11.69
N ALA A 26 4.86 -3.22 -12.38
CA ALA A 26 3.86 -3.67 -13.35
C ALA A 26 2.51 -3.98 -12.67
N ASP A 27 2.52 -4.59 -11.48
CA ASP A 27 1.31 -4.83 -10.68
C ASP A 27 0.62 -3.52 -10.29
N LEU A 28 1.37 -2.50 -9.86
CA LEU A 28 0.84 -1.17 -9.56
C LEU A 28 0.20 -0.52 -10.80
N VAL A 29 0.87 -0.59 -11.96
CA VAL A 29 0.31 -0.08 -13.22
C VAL A 29 -0.99 -0.82 -13.59
N LEU A 30 -1.04 -2.15 -13.39
CA LEU A 30 -2.22 -2.97 -13.66
C LEU A 30 -3.45 -2.52 -12.85
N ILE A 31 -3.25 -2.02 -11.62
CA ILE A 31 -4.31 -1.49 -10.75
C ILE A 31 -4.47 0.03 -10.83
N GLY A 32 -3.96 0.65 -11.91
CA GLY A 32 -4.16 2.07 -12.20
C GLY A 32 -3.29 3.04 -11.40
N ILE A 33 -2.17 2.58 -10.82
CA ILE A 33 -1.15 3.41 -10.20
C ILE A 33 -0.01 3.58 -11.21
N GLY A 34 0.04 4.72 -11.90
CA GLY A 34 1.05 5.02 -12.91
C GLY A 34 2.27 5.76 -12.36
N HIS A 35 2.05 6.56 -11.31
CA HIS A 35 3.07 7.40 -10.70
C HIS A 35 3.10 7.22 -9.18
N PRO A 36 4.27 7.43 -8.54
CA PRO A 36 4.39 7.38 -7.08
C PRO A 36 3.35 8.25 -6.34
N ALA A 37 3.02 9.43 -6.87
CA ALA A 37 2.04 10.35 -6.27
C ALA A 37 0.62 9.76 -6.21
N ASP A 38 0.27 8.82 -7.09
CA ASP A 38 -1.05 8.19 -7.14
C ASP A 38 -1.33 7.30 -5.91
N LEU A 39 -0.28 6.97 -5.13
CA LEU A 39 -0.38 6.19 -3.89
C LEU A 39 -0.82 7.03 -2.68
N VAL A 40 -0.73 8.36 -2.75
CA VAL A 40 -1.10 9.24 -1.62
C VAL A 40 -2.59 9.09 -1.32
N GLY A 41 -2.92 8.78 -0.06
CA GLY A 41 -4.31 8.58 0.39
C GLY A 41 -4.96 7.28 -0.08
N ARG A 42 -4.24 6.40 -0.79
CA ARG A 42 -4.75 5.07 -1.15
C ARG A 42 -4.67 4.13 0.05
N CYS A 43 -5.66 3.25 0.16
CA CYS A 43 -5.56 2.16 1.12
C CYS A 43 -4.76 0.98 0.55
N PRO A 44 -3.75 0.47 1.28
CA PRO A 44 -3.01 -0.72 0.87
C PRO A 44 -3.85 -2.00 0.76
N PHE A 45 -4.87 -2.19 1.60
CA PHE A 45 -5.78 -3.34 1.52
C PHE A 45 -6.68 -3.27 0.29
N CYS A 46 -7.22 -2.09 -0.05
CA CYS A 46 -7.98 -1.92 -1.30
C CYS A 46 -7.10 -2.13 -2.54
N LEU A 47 -5.84 -1.67 -2.52
CA LEU A 47 -4.90 -1.92 -3.63
C LEU A 47 -4.65 -3.43 -3.79
N TYR A 48 -4.52 -4.17 -2.70
CA TYR A 48 -4.37 -5.62 -2.72
C TYR A 48 -5.61 -6.34 -3.25
N ASP A 49 -6.80 -5.95 -2.79
CA ASP A 49 -8.06 -6.51 -3.28
C ASP A 49 -8.22 -6.24 -4.78
N GLU A 50 -7.94 -5.02 -5.22
CA GLU A 50 -7.96 -4.65 -6.64
C GLU A 50 -6.96 -5.47 -7.46
N LEU A 51 -5.74 -5.68 -6.95
CA LEU A 51 -4.75 -6.53 -7.62
C LEU A 51 -5.26 -7.97 -7.77
N CYS A 52 -5.77 -8.56 -6.68
CA CYS A 52 -6.32 -9.92 -6.71
C CYS A 52 -7.48 -10.06 -7.70
N MET A 53 -8.37 -9.06 -7.74
CA MET A 53 -9.47 -9.03 -8.70
C MET A 53 -8.97 -8.92 -10.15
N ARG A 54 -8.02 -8.02 -10.44
CA ARG A 54 -7.49 -7.79 -11.79
C ARG A 54 -6.73 -8.99 -12.34
N THR A 55 -6.03 -9.72 -11.49
CA THR A 55 -5.25 -10.90 -11.89
C THR A 55 -6.01 -12.21 -11.74
N ALA A 56 -7.26 -12.19 -11.26
CA ALA A 56 -8.05 -13.37 -10.90
C ALA A 56 -7.27 -14.39 -10.03
N THR A 57 -6.35 -13.89 -9.20
CA THR A 57 -5.40 -14.70 -8.43
C THR A 57 -5.32 -14.15 -7.01
N ARG A 58 -5.35 -15.03 -6.02
CA ARG A 58 -5.05 -14.66 -4.65
C ARG A 58 -3.54 -14.57 -4.46
N HIS A 59 -3.02 -13.35 -4.41
CA HIS A 59 -1.61 -13.08 -4.15
C HIS A 59 -1.23 -13.42 -2.71
N ASP A 60 0.07 -13.49 -2.44
CA ASP A 60 0.55 -13.62 -1.07
C ASP A 60 0.20 -12.38 -0.24
N PRO A 61 -0.31 -12.51 0.99
CA PRO A 61 -0.68 -11.36 1.83
C PRO A 61 0.49 -10.42 2.15
N CYS A 62 1.75 -10.84 2.00
CA CYS A 62 2.90 -9.95 2.17
C CYS A 62 2.93 -8.79 1.14
N VAL A 63 2.19 -8.90 0.04
CA VAL A 63 1.98 -7.78 -0.89
C VAL A 63 1.29 -6.59 -0.21
N ILE A 64 0.39 -6.84 0.75
CA ILE A 64 -0.20 -5.77 1.58
C ILE A 64 0.88 -5.05 2.39
N ASP A 65 1.88 -5.76 2.90
CA ASP A 65 2.98 -5.15 3.66
C ASP A 65 3.82 -4.21 2.77
N VAL A 66 4.04 -4.60 1.51
CA VAL A 66 4.67 -3.74 0.49
C VAL A 66 3.80 -2.52 0.21
N PHE A 67 2.49 -2.69 0.04
CA PHE A 67 1.57 -1.57 -0.18
C PHE A 67 1.49 -0.63 1.02
N ILE A 68 1.48 -1.13 2.26
CA ILE A 68 1.56 -0.31 3.47
C ILE A 68 2.85 0.52 3.44
N SER A 69 3.99 -0.12 3.13
CA SER A 69 5.27 0.56 3.05
C SER A 69 5.27 1.73 2.06
N VAL A 70 4.82 1.51 0.81
CA VAL A 70 4.88 2.57 -0.21
C VAL A 70 3.82 3.65 -0.02
N THR A 71 2.63 3.31 0.49
CA THR A 71 1.59 4.31 0.79
C THR A 71 2.00 5.21 1.97
N GLN A 72 2.57 4.65 3.04
CA GLN A 72 3.11 5.44 4.15
C GLN A 72 4.30 6.29 3.73
N PHE A 73 5.23 5.73 2.94
CA PHE A 73 6.39 6.46 2.44
C PHE A 73 5.97 7.68 1.61
N MET A 74 4.99 7.51 0.70
CA MET A 74 4.45 8.61 -0.11
C MET A 74 3.63 9.61 0.71
N ALA A 75 3.02 9.18 1.82
CA ALA A 75 2.36 10.07 2.78
C ALA A 75 3.33 10.82 3.72
N GLY A 76 4.64 10.65 3.57
CA GLY A 76 5.67 11.36 4.35
C GLY A 76 6.39 10.53 5.41
N GLY A 77 6.00 9.27 5.61
CA GLY A 77 6.67 8.34 6.52
C GLY A 77 8.07 7.92 6.04
N PRO A 78 8.95 7.43 6.94
CA PRO A 78 10.30 7.00 6.58
C PRO A 78 10.28 5.81 5.60
N PRO A 79 11.34 5.63 4.78
CA PRO A 79 11.46 4.46 3.93
C PRO A 79 11.86 3.23 4.75
N GLU A 80 10.86 2.41 5.08
CA GLU A 80 11.03 1.18 5.87
C GLU A 80 11.02 -0.08 4.99
N PRO A 81 11.68 -1.17 5.41
CA PRO A 81 11.50 -2.46 4.75
C PRO A 81 10.05 -2.94 4.90
N TRP A 82 9.53 -3.58 3.85
CA TRP A 82 8.14 -4.02 3.83
C TRP A 82 7.79 -4.93 5.02
N TRP A 83 8.69 -5.80 5.47
CA TRP A 83 8.41 -6.74 6.56
C TRP A 83 8.18 -6.05 7.92
N ALA A 84 8.59 -4.79 8.09
CA ALA A 84 8.28 -4.00 9.29
C ALA A 84 6.76 -3.81 9.49
N PHE A 85 5.97 -3.96 8.42
CA PHE A 85 4.52 -3.80 8.44
C PHE A 85 3.75 -5.11 8.63
N SER A 86 4.45 -6.25 8.70
CA SER A 86 3.83 -7.59 8.82
C SER A 86 2.88 -7.69 10.01
N ASP A 87 3.27 -7.16 11.17
CA ASP A 87 2.44 -7.22 12.38
C ASP A 87 1.24 -6.29 12.29
N ALA A 88 1.38 -5.14 11.61
CA ALA A 88 0.26 -4.25 11.36
C ALA A 88 -0.79 -4.95 10.50
N ARG A 89 -0.39 -5.57 9.38
CA ARG A 89 -1.29 -6.37 8.54
C ARG A 89 -1.94 -7.51 9.33
N LYS A 90 -1.17 -8.32 10.05
CA LYS A 90 -1.69 -9.44 10.83
C LYS A 90 -2.75 -8.99 11.84
N ARG A 91 -2.53 -7.87 12.53
CA ARG A 91 -3.53 -7.29 13.45
C ARG A 91 -4.85 -7.01 12.73
N VAL A 92 -4.81 -6.34 11.58
CA VAL A 92 -6.02 -6.02 10.79
C VAL A 92 -6.72 -7.30 10.32
N MET A 93 -5.96 -8.25 9.77
CA MET A 93 -6.51 -9.51 9.26
C MET A 93 -7.05 -10.44 10.36
N SER A 94 -6.54 -10.34 11.58
CA SER A 94 -7.04 -11.07 12.75
C SER A 94 -8.22 -10.37 13.44
N GLY A 95 -8.73 -9.25 12.89
CA GLY A 95 -9.89 -8.53 13.40
C GLY A 95 -9.59 -7.43 14.45
N ALA A 96 -8.31 -7.12 14.72
CA ALA A 96 -7.94 -5.96 15.53
C ALA A 96 -8.04 -4.68 14.70
N SER A 97 -8.96 -3.78 15.06
CA SER A 97 -9.22 -2.54 14.31
C SER A 97 -7.99 -1.60 14.33
N PRO A 98 -7.51 -1.11 13.16
CA PRO A 98 -6.40 -0.18 13.10
C PRO A 98 -6.88 1.28 13.31
N ALA A 99 -6.22 1.99 14.23
CA ALA A 99 -6.55 3.34 14.71
C ALA A 99 -6.12 4.48 13.74
N ALA A 100 -6.30 4.34 12.43
CA ALA A 100 -6.02 5.39 11.44
C ALA A 100 -7.22 5.56 10.49
N CYS A 101 -8.39 5.79 11.07
CA CYS A 101 -9.66 5.89 10.36
C CYS A 101 -10.06 7.35 10.07
N ASP A 102 -9.21 8.12 9.39
CA ASP A 102 -9.63 9.41 8.84
C ASP A 102 -10.02 9.22 7.37
N THR A 103 -11.31 9.42 7.05
CA THR A 103 -11.86 9.37 5.69
C THR A 103 -12.82 10.56 5.49
N PRO A 104 -12.78 11.28 4.35
CA PRO A 104 -13.79 12.29 4.04
C PRO A 104 -15.19 11.64 3.92
N ALA A 105 -16.23 12.38 4.34
CA ALA A 105 -17.59 11.88 4.58
C ALA A 105 -18.21 11.05 3.43
N GLY A 106 -18.78 9.88 3.77
CA GLY A 106 -19.63 9.06 2.88
C GLY A 106 -18.99 7.84 2.20
N ARG A 107 -17.70 7.52 2.46
CA ARG A 107 -17.01 6.38 1.83
C ARG A 107 -16.57 5.32 2.84
N PRO A 108 -16.65 4.01 2.52
CA PRO A 108 -16.17 2.96 3.41
C PRO A 108 -14.71 3.12 3.77
N CYS A 109 -14.41 2.82 5.05
CA CYS A 109 -13.08 2.77 5.64
C CYS A 109 -12.16 2.13 4.65
N ALA A 110 -11.18 2.91 4.23
CA ALA A 110 -10.29 2.49 3.19
C ALA A 110 -9.58 1.19 3.62
N VAL A 111 -9.31 0.95 4.90
CA VAL A 111 -8.50 -0.18 5.40
C VAL A 111 -9.28 -1.46 5.75
N CYS A 112 -10.55 -1.39 6.17
CA CYS A 112 -11.28 -2.58 6.63
C CYS A 112 -12.73 -2.71 6.12
N GLY A 113 -13.16 -1.85 5.20
CA GLY A 113 -14.43 -2.03 4.47
C GLY A 113 -15.72 -1.56 5.18
N ARG A 114 -15.66 -0.94 6.37
CA ARG A 114 -16.86 -0.35 7.02
C ARG A 114 -17.29 0.98 6.38
N ARG A 115 -18.49 1.06 5.80
CA ARG A 115 -19.16 2.33 5.45
C ARG A 115 -19.49 3.16 6.72
N PRO A 116 -19.33 4.50 6.76
CA PRO A 116 -20.04 5.32 7.74
C PRO A 116 -21.54 5.31 7.42
N ALA A 117 -22.40 5.47 8.43
CA ALA A 117 -23.84 5.61 8.24
C ALA A 117 -24.18 6.89 7.44
#